data_AF-A0A101K4I0-F1
#
_entry.id   AF-A0A101K4I0-F1
#
_cell.length_a   1.000
_cell.length_b   1.000
_cell.length_c   1.000
_cell.angle_alpha   90.00
_cell.angle_beta   90.00
_cell.angle_gamma   90.00
#
_symmetry.space_group_name_H-M   'P 1'
#
loop_
_entity.id
_entity.type
_entity.pdbx_description
1 polymer ?
#
loop_
_entity_poly.entity_id
_entity_poly.type
_entity_poly.pdbx_seq_one_letter_code
_entity_poly.pdbx_strand_id
1 'polypeptide(L)' 'MALMADKPTIQISVVSASQVTVSGDPAEGALVKLETEADADVELLLSPSALAQLEALLARAAQEQSKHQPRQ' A
#
# COMPACT_ATOMS: atom_id res chain seq x y z
N MET A 1 18.91 26.84 -0.61
CA MET A 1 18.36 25.47 -0.67
C MET A 1 17.09 25.48 0.15
N ALA A 2 15.92 25.33 -0.48
CA ALA A 2 14.66 25.28 0.26
C ALA A 2 14.57 23.91 0.96
N LEU A 3 14.42 23.92 2.28
CA LEU A 3 14.03 22.75 3.04
C LEU A 3 12.61 22.37 2.56
N MET A 4 12.47 21.27 1.82
CA MET A 4 11.16 20.67 1.60
C MET A 4 10.65 20.28 2.98
N ALA A 5 9.73 21.05 3.55
CA ALA A 5 9.01 20.63 4.73
C ALA A 5 8.33 19.30 4.38
N ASP A 6 8.67 18.24 5.11
CA ASP A 6 8.02 16.94 4.94
C ASP A 6 6.52 17.16 5.03
N LYS A 7 5.78 16.64 4.04
CA LYS A 7 4.32 16.69 4.06
C LYS A 7 3.86 16.02 5.35
N PRO A 8 2.83 16.55 6.02
CA PRO A 8 2.31 15.92 7.22
C PRO A 8 1.84 14.50 6.88
N THR A 9 2.33 13.52 7.63
CA THR A 9 1.91 12.12 7.54
C THR A 9 0.84 11.86 8.59
N ILE A 10 -0.30 11.32 8.16
CA ILE A 10 -1.36 10.90 9.07
C ILE A 10 -1.27 9.38 9.20
N GLN A 11 -1.23 8.89 10.44
CA GLN A 11 -1.25 7.46 10.72
C GLN A 11 -2.69 7.02 11.01
N ILE A 12 -3.17 6.00 10.29
CA ILE A 12 -4.51 5.43 10.44
C ILE A 12 -4.36 3.91 10.59
N SER A 13 -5.03 3.33 11.59
CA SER A 13 -5.08 1.89 11.80
C SER A 13 -5.98 1.23 10.75
N VAL A 14 -5.38 0.41 9.87
CA VAL A 14 -6.09 -0.37 8.85
C VAL A 14 -6.35 -1.77 9.38
N VAL A 15 -7.59 -2.23 9.31
CA VAL A 15 -7.99 -3.58 9.76
C VAL A 15 -7.96 -4.60 8.64
N SER A 16 -8.21 -4.17 7.40
CA SER A 16 -8.30 -5.07 6.24
C SER A 16 -8.05 -4.32 4.93
N ALA A 17 -7.45 -5.01 3.95
CA ALA A 17 -7.47 -4.57 2.55
C ALA A 17 -8.67 -5.26 1.87
N SER A 18 -9.80 -4.56 1.82
CA SER A 18 -11.09 -5.15 1.44
C SER A 18 -11.29 -5.27 -0.06
N GLN A 19 -10.63 -4.43 -0.86
CA GLN A 19 -10.69 -4.51 -2.32
C GLN A 19 -9.37 -4.04 -2.94
N VAL A 20 -8.90 -4.81 -3.91
CA VAL A 20 -7.79 -4.42 -4.79
C VAL A 20 -8.25 -4.59 -6.23
N THR A 21 -8.23 -3.51 -6.99
CA THR A 21 -8.52 -3.51 -8.43
C THR A 21 -7.27 -3.06 -9.16
N VAL A 22 -6.60 -4.00 -9.82
CA VAL A 22 -5.43 -3.75 -10.66
C VAL A 22 -5.87 -3.83 -12.11
N SER A 23 -5.49 -2.84 -12.92
CA SER A 23 -5.76 -2.93 -14.35
C SER A 23 -4.85 -3.96 -15.01
N GLY A 24 -5.35 -4.62 -16.06
CA GLY A 24 -4.52 -5.45 -16.93
C GLY A 24 -3.64 -4.64 -17.89
N ASP A 25 -3.88 -3.34 -18.01
CA ASP A 25 -3.04 -2.42 -18.79
C ASP A 25 -1.90 -1.90 -17.90
N PRO A 26 -0.61 -2.11 -18.26
CA PRO A 26 0.53 -1.61 -17.49
C PRO A 26 0.64 -0.08 -17.44
N ALA A 27 -0.10 0.65 -18.29
CA ALA A 27 -0.22 2.10 -18.23
C ALA A 27 -1.29 2.58 -17.24
N GLU A 28 -2.12 1.66 -16.75
CA GLU A 28 -3.12 1.92 -15.73
C GLU A 28 -2.64 1.40 -14.37
N GLY A 29 -2.97 2.14 -13.32
CA GLY A 29 -2.49 1.81 -11.97
C GLY A 29 -3.42 0.86 -11.23
N ALA A 30 -3.69 1.16 -9.96
CA ALA A 30 -4.58 0.36 -9.14
C ALA A 30 -5.44 1.21 -8.20
N LEU A 31 -6.58 0.66 -7.82
CA LEU A 31 -7.41 1.14 -6.73
C LEU A 31 -7.29 0.14 -5.57
N VAL A 32 -6.95 0.63 -4.38
CA VAL A 32 -6.88 -0.19 -3.16
C VAL A 32 -7.79 0.41 -2.11
N LYS A 33 -8.81 -0.33 -1.69
CA LYS A 33 -9.67 0.04 -0.57
C LYS A 33 -9.19 -0.65 0.71
N LEU A 34 -9.00 0.17 1.75
CA LEU A 34 -8.55 -0.22 3.08
C LEU A 34 -9.66 0.11 4.08
N GLU A 35 -10.12 -0.91 4.80
CA GLU A 35 -11.03 -0.72 5.93
C GLU A 35 -10.22 -0.29 7.14
N THR A 36 -10.73 0.69 7.88
CA THR A 36 -10.04 1.25 9.05
C THR A 36 -10.89 1.16 10.30
N GLU A 37 -10.28 1.33 11.47
CA GLU A 37 -11.02 1.44 12.75
C GLU A 37 -11.61 2.84 12.95
N ALA A 38 -11.29 3.80 12.07
CA ALA A 38 -11.80 5.17 12.15
C ALA A 38 -13.19 5.27 11.50
N ASP A 39 -13.78 6.46 11.58
CA ASP A 39 -15.09 6.76 10.99
C ASP A 39 -15.11 6.78 9.45
N ALA A 40 -14.02 6.38 8.79
CA ALA A 40 -13.92 6.33 7.33
C ALA A 40 -12.94 5.25 6.85
N ASP A 41 -13.29 4.60 5.76
CA ASP A 41 -12.36 3.78 4.97
C ASP A 41 -11.38 4.66 4.19
N VAL A 42 -10.22 4.12 3.84
CA VAL A 42 -9.21 4.78 3.00
C VAL A 42 -9.18 4.12 1.64
N GLU A 43 -9.30 4.92 0.58
CA GLU A 43 -9.12 4.47 -0.80
C GLU A 43 -7.85 5.09 -1.40
N LEU A 44 -6.96 4.24 -1.89
CA LEU A 44 -5.72 4.62 -2.53
C LEU A 44 -5.86 4.44 -4.04
N LEU A 45 -5.82 5.55 -4.78
CA LEU A 45 -5.63 5.54 -6.22
C LEU A 45 -4.14 5.62 -6.52
N LEU A 46 -3.57 4.50 -6.95
CA LEU A 46 -2.16 4.35 -7.26
C LEU A 46 -1.95 4.58 -8.75
N SER A 47 -0.95 5.40 -9.09
CA SER A 47 -0.41 5.43 -10.45
C SER A 47 0.38 4.14 -10.74
N PRO A 48 0.64 3.78 -12.02
CA PRO A 48 1.44 2.61 -12.36
C PRO A 48 2.81 2.58 -11.66
N SER A 49 3.48 3.74 -11.58
CA SER A 49 4.78 3.84 -10.89
C SER A 49 4.67 3.65 -9.38
N ALA A 50 3.60 4.17 -8.77
CA ALA A 50 3.38 4.00 -7.33
C ALA A 50 3.00 2.55 -6.99
N LEU A 51 2.21 1.90 -7.85
CA LEU A 51 1.87 0.48 -7.75
C LEU A 51 3.13 -0.39 -7.81
N ALA A 52 3.98 -0.21 -8.83
CA ALA A 52 5.21 -0.97 -8.96
C ALA A 52 6.16 -0.80 -7.75
N GLN A 53 6.23 0.41 -7.18
CA GLN A 53 6.99 0.66 -5.96
C GLN A 53 6.39 -0.07 -4.75
N LEU A 54 5.06 -0.03 -4.60
CA LEU A 54 4.36 -0.73 -3.53
C LEU A 54 4.56 -2.25 -3.61
N GLU A 55 4.45 -2.83 -4.79
CA GLU A 55 4.70 -4.25 -5.04
C GLU A 55 6.13 -4.65 -4.62
N ALA A 56 7.13 -3.86 -5.00
CA ALA A 56 8.51 -4.10 -4.62
C ALA A 56 8.72 -4.05 -3.10
N LEU A 57 8.03 -3.15 -2.39
CA LEU A 57 8.07 -3.07 -0.93
C LEU A 57 7.39 -4.28 -0.28
N LEU A 58 6.21 -4.66 -0.77
CA LEU A 58 5.46 -5.81 -0.27
C LEU A 58 6.22 -7.13 -0.51
N ALA A 59 6.87 -7.29 -1.67
CA ALA A 59 7.69 -8.46 -1.96
C ALA A 59 8.87 -8.59 -0.97
N ARG A 60 9.52 -7.48 -0.62
CA ARG A 60 10.58 -7.47 0.42
C ARG A 60 10.03 -7.80 1.80
N ALA A 61 8.87 -7.25 2.15
CA ALA A 61 8.20 -7.56 3.42
C ALA A 61 7.83 -9.05 3.52
N ALA A 62 7.31 -9.64 2.44
CA ALA A 62 7.00 -11.07 2.38
C ALA A 62 8.24 -11.94 2.58
N GLN A 63 9.38 -11.58 1.96
CA GLN A 63 10.65 -12.27 2.19
C GLN A 63 11.08 -12.23 3.66
N GLU A 64 10.94 -11.08 4.33
CA GLU A 64 11.28 -10.95 5.74
C GLU A 64 10.34 -11.77 6.64
N GLN A 65 9.03 -11.72 6.38
CA GLN A 65 8.04 -12.50 7.13
C GLN A 65 8.24 -14.01 6.95
N SER A 66 8.64 -14.47 5.77
CA SER A 66 8.90 -15.89 5.51
C SER A 66 10.04 -16.48 6.36
N LYS A 67 10.96 -15.64 6.86
CA LYS A 67 12.04 -16.06 7.79
C LYS A 67 11.52 -16.34 9.19
N HIS A 68 10.39 -15.74 9.56
CA HIS A 68 9.80 -15.81 10.90
C HIS A 68 8.51 -16.63 10.94
N GLN A 69 7.98 -17.06 9.79
CA GLN A 69 6.91 -18.04 9.75
C GLN A 69 7.46 -19.43 10.14
N PRO A 70 6.85 -20.12 11.12
CA PRO A 70 7.17 -21.52 11.33
C PRO A 70 6.82 -22.28 10.05
N ARG A 71 7.81 -22.97 9.47
CA ARG A 71 7.57 -23.95 8.40
C ARG A 71 6.50 -24.92 8.90
N GLN A 72 5.33 -24.91 8.26
CA GLN A 72 4.41 -26.04 8.34
C GLN A 72 5.02 -27.25 7.65
#